data_AF-A0A6P1P225-F1
#
_entry.id   AF-A0A6P1P225-F1
#
_cell.length_a   1.000
_cell.length_b   1.000
_cell.length_c   1.000
_cell.angle_alpha   90.00
_cell.angle_beta   90.00
_cell.angle_gamma   90.00
#
_symmetry.space_group_name_H-M   'P 1'
#
loop_
_entity.id
_entity.type
_entity.pdbx_description
1 polymer ?
#
loop_
_entity_poly.entity_id
_entity_poly.type
_entity_poly.pdbx_seq_one_letter_code
_entity_poly.pdbx_strand_id
1 'polypeptide(L)' 'MNARNANMLLNGMLVVSFLILMRNLEHPNIVVPLMSFIGFIVFVVLKFMMAFRNRKQK' A
#
# COMPACT_ATOMS: atom_id res chain seq x y z
N MET A 1 11.26 -4.21 -17.36
CA MET A 1 10.18 -5.01 -16.73
C MET A 1 8.84 -4.47 -17.23
N ASN A 2 7.97 -5.30 -17.81
CA ASN A 2 6.68 -4.87 -18.35
C ASN A 2 5.85 -4.12 -17.28
N ALA A 3 5.40 -2.91 -17.59
CA ALA A 3 4.57 -2.08 -16.69
C ALA A 3 3.34 -2.84 -16.14
N ARG A 4 2.85 -3.83 -16.89
CA ARG A 4 1.79 -4.76 -16.48
C ARG A 4 2.19 -5.64 -15.28
N ASN A 5 3.40 -6.21 -15.28
CA ASN A 5 3.89 -7.03 -14.16
C ASN A 5 4.16 -6.18 -12.92
N ALA A 6 4.66 -4.95 -13.11
CA ALA A 6 4.87 -4.01 -12.01
C ALA A 6 3.53 -3.63 -11.34
N ASN A 7 2.46 -3.42 -12.11
CA ASN A 7 1.13 -3.14 -11.56
C ASN A 7 0.55 -4.32 -10.77
N MET A 8 0.75 -5.56 -11.21
CA MET A 8 0.30 -6.75 -10.47
C MET A 8 1.04 -6.88 -9.14
N LEU A 9 2.36 -6.63 -9.12
CA LEU A 9 3.16 -6.63 -7.89
C LEU A 9 2.73 -5.53 -6.92
N LEU A 10 2.50 -4.31 -7.40
CA LEU A 10 2.00 -3.19 -6.56
C LEU A 10 0.59 -3.45 -6.03
N ASN A 11 -0.26 -4.16 -6.78
CA ASN A 11 -1.55 -4.63 -6.29
C ASN A 11 -1.38 -5.69 -5.20
N GLY A 12 -0.51 -6.68 -5.40
CA GLY A 12 -0.21 -7.70 -4.39
C GLY A 12 0.37 -7.11 -3.10
N MET A 13 1.32 -6.18 -3.21
CA MET A 13 1.88 -5.46 -2.07
C MET A 13 0.81 -4.70 -1.29
N LEU A 14 -0.15 -4.06 -1.97
CA LEU A 14 -1.25 -3.35 -1.30
C LEU A 14 -2.12 -4.29 -0.45
N VAL A 15 -2.41 -5.49 -0.98
CA VAL A 15 -3.17 -6.51 -0.23
C VAL A 15 -2.38 -6.99 0.99
N VAL A 16 -1.08 -7.26 0.84
CA VAL A 16 -0.22 -7.67 1.95
C VAL A 16 -0.16 -6.59 3.03
N SER A 17 0.03 -5.32 2.65
CA SER A 17 0.04 -4.20 3.60
C SER A 17 -1.30 -4.05 4.32
N PHE A 18 -2.42 -4.30 3.65
CA PHE A 18 -3.75 -4.30 4.27
C PHE A 18 -3.91 -5.45 5.29
N LEU A 19 -3.43 -6.66 4.96
CA LEU A 19 -3.46 -7.80 5.89
C LEU A 19 -2.62 -7.56 7.14
N ILE A 20 -1.45 -6.92 7.00
CA ILE A 20 -0.60 -6.53 8.14
C ILE A 20 -1.34 -5.54 9.04
N LEU A 21 -2.01 -4.54 8.47
CA LEU A 21 -2.84 -3.60 9.22
C LEU A 21 -3.94 -4.33 9.99
N MET A 22 -4.71 -5.18 9.30
CA MET A 22 -5.79 -6.00 9.89
C MET A 22 -5.29 -6.85 11.06
N ARG A 23 -4.15 -7.52 10.90
CA ARG A 23 -3.55 -8.33 11.96
C ARG A 23 -3.11 -7.50 13.17
N ASN A 24 -2.65 -6.27 12.94
CA ASN A 24 -2.14 -5.40 13.99
C ASN A 24 -3.23 -4.57 14.68
N LEU A 25 -4.49 -4.61 14.21
CA LEU A 25 -5.61 -3.88 14.84
C LEU A 25 -5.90 -4.36 16.26
N GLU A 26 -5.72 -5.66 16.51
CA GLU A 26 -5.98 -6.30 17.81
C GLU A 26 -4.77 -6.20 18.75
N HIS A 27 -3.70 -5.51 18.34
CA HIS A 27 -2.49 -5.42 19.15
C HIS A 27 -2.78 -4.62 20.44
N PRO A 28 -2.36 -5.10 21.62
CA PRO A 28 -2.67 -4.46 22.90
C PRO A 28 -2.06 -3.05 23.07
N ASN A 29 -1.12 -2.68 22.20
CA ASN A 29 -0.50 -1.36 22.18
C ASN A 29 -0.98 -0.60 20.94
N ILE A 30 -1.75 0.48 21.15
CA ILE A 30 -2.35 1.32 20.10
C ILE A 30 -1.32 1.93 19.13
N VAL A 31 -0.07 2.10 19.55
CA VAL A 31 1.00 2.67 18.71
C VAL A 31 1.31 1.77 17.51
N VAL A 32 1.18 0.44 17.67
CA VAL A 32 1.47 -0.56 16.62
C VAL A 32 0.47 -0.49 15.45
N PRO A 33 -0.86 -0.52 15.67
CA PRO A 33 -1.83 -0.29 14.61
C PRO A 33 -1.73 1.12 14.04
N LEU A 34 -1.41 2.14 14.85
CA LEU A 34 -1.22 3.51 14.33
C LEU A 34 -0.07 3.58 13.32
N MET A 35 1.08 3.00 13.64
CA MET A 35 2.25 2.96 12.74
C MET A 35 1.98 2.13 11.49
N SER A 36 1.28 1.00 11.64
CA SER A 36 0.86 0.16 10.52
C SER A 36 -0.12 0.90 9.60
N PHE A 37 -1.02 1.69 10.17
CA PHE A 37 -1.99 2.50 9.44
C PHE A 37 -1.31 3.63 8.66
N ILE A 38 -0.39 4.36 9.30
CA ILE A 38 0.40 5.40 8.63
C ILE A 38 1.19 4.81 7.47
N GLY A 39 1.87 3.68 7.69
CA GLY A 39 2.62 2.98 6.63
C GLY A 39 1.72 2.56 5.46
N PHE A 40 0.52 2.04 5.74
CA PHE A 40 -0.45 1.70 4.71
C PHE A 40 -0.92 2.91 3.91
N ILE A 41 -1.27 4.01 4.58
CA ILE A 41 -1.70 5.26 3.93
C ILE A 41 -0.61 5.82 3.01
N VAL A 42 0.64 5.86 3.48
CA VAL A 42 1.78 6.33 2.66
C VAL A 42 1.92 5.47 1.41
N PHE A 43 1.80 4.14 1.52
CA PHE A 43 1.87 3.24 0.36
C PHE A 43 0.72 3.48 -0.63
N VAL A 44 -0.50 3.69 -0.15
CA VAL A 44 -1.67 4.01 -0.99
C VAL A 44 -1.45 5.31 -1.75
N VAL A 45 -0.97 6.36 -1.08
CA VAL A 45 -0.68 7.66 -1.69
C VAL A 45 0.39 7.52 -2.78
N LEU A 46 1.50 6.81 -2.50
CA LEU A 46 2.56 6.58 -3.48
C LEU A 46 2.06 5.82 -4.71
N LYS A 47 1.24 4.77 -4.51
CA LYS A 47 0.64 4.03 -5.59
C LYS A 47 -0.32 4.89 -6.42
N PHE A 48 -1.11 5.74 -5.76
CA PHE A 48 -2.02 6.67 -6.43
C PHE A 48 -1.24 7.68 -7.28
N MET A 49 -0.15 8.26 -6.74
CA MET A 49 0.73 9.15 -7.48
C MET A 49 1.37 8.47 -8.70
N MET A 50 1.87 7.24 -8.55
CA MET A 50 2.40 6.46 -9.67
C MET A 50 1.33 6.17 -10.72
N ALA A 51 0.14 5.77 -10.30
CA ALA A 51 -0.97 5.50 -11.21
C ALA A 51 -1.39 6.77 -11.99
N PHE A 52 -1.42 7.92 -11.32
CA PHE A 52 -1.76 9.21 -11.95
C PHE A 52 -0.66 9.67 -12.91
N ARG A 53 0.63 9.50 -12.53
CA ARG A 53 1.77 9.82 -13.39
C ARG A 53 1.79 8.95 -14.65
N ASN A 54 1.50 7.65 -14.52
CA ASN A 54 1.41 6.74 -15.66
C ASN A 54 0.25 7.06 -16.61
N ARG A 55 -0.84 7.69 -16.12
CA ARG A 55 -1.94 8.15 -16.98
C ARG A 55 -1.62 9.43 -17.74
N LYS A 56 -0.74 10.30 -17.23
CA LYS A 56 -0.32 11.53 -17.92
C LYS A 56 0.72 11.30 -19.03
N GLN A 57 1.46 10.19 -18.98
CA GLN A 57 2.46 9.85 -19.99
C GLN A 57 1.93 8.97 -21.13
N LYS A 58 0.63 8.65 -21.13
CA LYS A 58 -0.05 7.87 -22.15
C LYS A 58 -1.09 8.73 -22.85
#